data_AF-A0A7J7RYV9-F1
#
_entry.id   AF-A0A7J7RYV9-F1
#
_cell.length_a   1.000
_cell.length_b   1.000
_cell.length_c   1.000
_cell.angle_alpha   90.00
_cell.angle_beta   90.00
_cell.angle_gamma   90.00
#
_symmetry.space_group_name_H-M   'P 1'
#
loop_
_entity.id
_entity.type
_entity.pdbx_description
1 polymer ?
#
loop_
_entity_poly.entity_id
_entity_poly.type
_entity_poly.pdbx_seq_one_letter_code
_entity_poly.pdbx_strand_id
1 'polypeptide(L)'
;MAAPASHQLEDDESLKGCELYVQKHGVQQVLKDCIVRLCIAKPERPMRFLREHFEKLEKEEHRQLLAQKSAAQSDSHDEDASPTLPNPVVKARRRRGGVSAEVYTEEDAVSYVRKVIPKDYKTMTALAKAISRNVLFAHLDDNERSDIFDAMFPVTHIAGETVIQQGDEGDNFYVVDQGEVDVYVNGEWVTSISEGGSFGELALIYGTPRAATVKAKTDLKLWGIDRDSYRRILMGSTLRKRKMYEEFLSKVSILESLEKWERLTVADALETVQFEDGEKIVVQGQPGDDFFIITEVSPAHSP
;
A
#
# COMPACT_ATOMS: atom_id res chain seq x y z
N MET A 1 -26.11 -61.07 -45.39
CA MET A 1 -25.17 -59.95 -45.17
C MET A 1 -25.81 -58.67 -45.68
N ALA A 2 -26.26 -57.79 -44.77
CA ALA A 2 -26.49 -56.35 -44.97
C ALA A 2 -27.43 -55.84 -43.84
N ALA A 3 -26.87 -55.51 -42.69
CA ALA A 3 -27.46 -54.57 -41.72
C ALA A 3 -26.41 -54.13 -40.66
N PRO A 4 -25.48 -53.23 -41.01
CA PRO A 4 -24.88 -52.34 -40.01
C PRO A 4 -25.11 -50.84 -40.34
N ALA A 5 -25.85 -50.51 -41.41
CA ALA A 5 -25.88 -49.15 -41.96
C ALA A 5 -26.83 -48.17 -41.24
N SER A 6 -27.84 -48.66 -40.50
CA SER A 6 -28.86 -47.76 -39.92
C SER A 6 -28.41 -47.04 -38.64
N HIS A 7 -27.54 -47.63 -37.82
CA HIS A 7 -27.06 -47.00 -36.59
C HIS A 7 -25.98 -45.93 -36.83
N GLN A 8 -25.16 -46.08 -37.89
CA GLN A 8 -24.13 -45.10 -38.24
C GLN A 8 -24.71 -43.80 -38.84
N LEU A 9 -25.88 -43.87 -39.50
CA LEU A 9 -26.53 -42.71 -40.11
C LEU A 9 -27.16 -41.76 -39.08
N GLU A 10 -27.72 -42.28 -37.99
CA GLU A 10 -28.29 -41.46 -36.91
C GLU A 10 -27.22 -40.71 -36.11
N ASP A 11 -26.05 -41.34 -35.88
CA ASP A 11 -24.92 -40.71 -35.20
C ASP A 11 -24.27 -39.60 -36.06
N ASP A 12 -24.20 -39.79 -37.38
CA ASP A 12 -23.62 -38.80 -38.32
C ASP A 12 -24.52 -37.58 -38.51
N GLU A 13 -25.85 -37.78 -38.50
CA GLU A 13 -26.83 -36.69 -38.55
C GLU A 13 -26.83 -35.87 -37.24
N SER A 14 -26.62 -36.54 -36.10
CA SER A 14 -26.45 -35.90 -34.78
C SER A 14 -25.16 -35.06 -34.72
N LEU A 15 -24.03 -35.58 -35.21
CA LEU A 15 -22.76 -34.84 -35.29
C LEU A 15 -22.86 -33.58 -36.16
N LYS A 16 -23.53 -33.70 -37.31
CA LYS A 16 -23.76 -32.55 -38.20
C LYS A 16 -24.63 -31.48 -37.55
N GLY A 17 -25.60 -31.89 -36.74
CA GLY A 17 -26.40 -30.98 -35.91
C GLY A 17 -25.57 -30.23 -34.87
N CYS A 18 -24.63 -30.92 -34.20
CA CYS A 18 -23.71 -30.29 -33.25
C CYS A 18 -22.76 -29.30 -33.93
N GLU A 19 -22.20 -29.64 -35.09
CA GLU A 19 -21.32 -28.74 -35.85
C GLU A 19 -22.06 -27.48 -36.28
N LEU A 20 -23.29 -27.62 -36.79
CA LEU A 20 -24.15 -26.48 -37.14
C LEU A 20 -24.45 -25.60 -35.92
N TYR A 21 -24.70 -26.18 -34.75
CA TYR A 21 -24.94 -25.42 -33.52
C TYR A 21 -23.71 -24.63 -33.09
N VAL A 22 -22.54 -25.27 -33.08
CA VAL A 22 -21.25 -24.64 -32.75
C VAL A 22 -20.95 -23.48 -33.69
N GLN A 23 -21.22 -23.66 -34.98
CA GLN A 23 -20.99 -22.64 -36.00
C GLN A 23 -22.00 -21.49 -35.90
N LYS A 24 -23.29 -21.79 -35.70
CA LYS A 24 -24.37 -20.81 -35.55
C LYS A 24 -24.16 -19.89 -34.35
N HIS A 25 -23.72 -20.44 -33.22
CA HIS A 25 -23.50 -19.70 -31.98
C HIS A 25 -22.05 -19.21 -31.82
N GLY A 26 -21.18 -19.43 -32.82
CA GLY A 26 -19.79 -18.98 -32.79
C GLY A 26 -18.99 -19.50 -31.59
N VAL A 27 -19.35 -20.67 -31.04
CA VAL A 27 -18.86 -21.16 -29.74
C VAL A 27 -17.33 -21.29 -29.73
N GLN A 28 -16.74 -21.72 -30.85
CA GLN A 28 -15.29 -21.81 -31.00
C GLN A 28 -14.59 -20.45 -30.85
N GLN A 29 -15.17 -19.38 -31.39
CA GLN A 29 -14.59 -18.05 -31.32
C GLN A 29 -14.65 -17.50 -29.89
N VAL A 30 -15.79 -17.68 -29.22
CA VAL A 30 -15.98 -17.25 -27.82
C VAL A 30 -14.97 -17.93 -26.89
N LEU A 31 -14.79 -19.25 -27.02
CA LEU A 31 -13.83 -19.99 -26.21
C LEU A 31 -12.38 -19.60 -26.53
N LYS A 32 -12.06 -19.36 -27.80
CA LYS A 32 -10.73 -18.91 -28.22
C LYS A 32 -10.37 -17.55 -27.63
N ASP A 33 -11.27 -16.58 -27.73
CA ASP A 33 -11.05 -15.24 -27.18
C ASP A 33 -10.93 -15.26 -25.66
N CYS A 34 -11.71 -16.11 -25.00
CA CYS A 34 -11.63 -16.38 -23.58
C CYS A 34 -10.24 -16.90 -23.16
N ILE A 35 -9.71 -17.90 -23.87
CA ILE A 35 -8.36 -18.44 -23.63
C ILE A 35 -7.29 -17.36 -23.87
N VAL A 36 -7.39 -16.60 -24.96
CA VAL A 36 -6.45 -15.51 -25.27
C VAL A 36 -6.43 -14.49 -24.14
N ARG A 37 -7.59 -14.05 -23.65
CA ARG A 37 -7.67 -13.07 -22.55
C ARG A 37 -7.12 -13.62 -21.24
N LEU A 38 -7.34 -14.91 -20.95
CA LEU A 38 -6.77 -15.56 -19.78
C LEU A 38 -5.24 -15.58 -19.83
N CYS A 39 -4.67 -15.92 -20.98
CA CYS A 39 -3.22 -15.96 -21.19
C CYS A 39 -2.56 -14.58 -21.16
N ILE A 40 -3.26 -13.53 -21.59
CA ILE A 40 -2.77 -12.14 -21.53
C ILE A 40 -2.83 -11.61 -20.09
N ALA A 41 -3.96 -11.77 -19.40
CA ALA A 41 -4.19 -11.14 -18.10
C ALA A 41 -3.51 -11.87 -16.93
N LYS A 42 -3.22 -13.18 -17.08
CA LYS A 42 -2.61 -14.04 -16.05
C LYS A 42 -3.13 -13.79 -14.62
N PRO A 43 -4.45 -13.85 -14.40
CA PRO A 43 -5.04 -13.53 -13.09
C PRO A 43 -4.72 -14.62 -12.07
N GLU A 44 -4.50 -14.24 -10.80
CA GLU A 44 -4.29 -15.19 -9.69
C GLU A 44 -5.49 -16.12 -9.45
N ARG A 45 -6.70 -15.71 -9.88
CA ARG A 45 -7.94 -16.50 -9.76
C ARG A 45 -8.63 -16.68 -11.13
N PRO A 46 -8.18 -17.64 -11.96
CA PRO A 46 -8.70 -17.89 -13.31
C PRO A 46 -10.23 -18.05 -13.38
N MET A 47 -10.82 -18.89 -12.51
CA MET A 47 -12.26 -19.19 -12.57
C MET A 47 -13.15 -17.96 -12.31
N ARG A 48 -12.71 -17.05 -11.43
CA ARG A 48 -13.45 -15.81 -11.15
C ARG A 48 -13.38 -14.87 -12.35
N PHE A 49 -12.20 -14.72 -12.93
CA PHE A 49 -11.99 -13.91 -14.13
C PHE A 49 -12.84 -14.41 -15.30
N LEU A 50 -12.90 -15.72 -15.51
CA LEU A 50 -13.72 -16.34 -16.55
C LEU A 50 -15.22 -16.04 -16.35
N ARG A 51 -15.73 -16.21 -15.12
CA ARG A 51 -17.12 -15.88 -14.80
C ARG A 51 -17.46 -14.42 -15.11
N GLU A 52 -16.61 -13.50 -14.67
CA GLU A 52 -16.79 -12.06 -14.92
C GLU A 52 -16.67 -11.72 -16.43
N HIS A 53 -15.83 -12.44 -17.17
CA HIS A 53 -15.68 -12.27 -18.61
C HIS A 53 -16.93 -12.71 -19.38
N PHE A 54 -17.50 -13.88 -19.06
CA PHE A 54 -18.72 -14.37 -19.70
C PHE A 54 -19.94 -13.52 -19.32
N GLU A 55 -20.08 -13.09 -18.07
CA GLU A 55 -21.13 -12.14 -17.65
C GLU A 55 -21.07 -10.83 -18.44
N LYS A 56 -19.87 -10.39 -18.82
CA LYS A 56 -19.69 -9.18 -19.64
C LYS A 56 -20.13 -9.42 -21.09
N LEU A 57 -19.78 -10.58 -21.66
CA LEU A 57 -20.19 -10.96 -23.02
C LEU A 57 -21.73 -11.07 -23.12
N GLU A 58 -22.39 -11.69 -22.14
CA GLU A 58 -23.86 -11.75 -22.09
C GLU A 58 -24.50 -10.36 -22.03
N LYS A 59 -23.92 -9.43 -21.26
CA LYS A 59 -24.42 -8.04 -21.20
C LYS A 59 -24.24 -7.29 -22.52
N GLU A 60 -23.15 -7.56 -23.25
CA GLU A 60 -22.91 -6.97 -24.57
C GLU A 60 -23.89 -7.53 -25.61
N GLU A 61 -24.15 -8.84 -25.59
CA GLU A 61 -25.15 -9.51 -26.45
C GLU A 61 -26.57 -8.96 -26.17
N HIS A 62 -26.96 -8.86 -24.91
CA HIS A 62 -28.26 -8.30 -24.52
C HIS A 62 -28.42 -6.85 -24.96
N ARG A 63 -27.35 -6.04 -24.87
CA ARG A 63 -27.34 -4.65 -25.34
C ARG A 63 -27.49 -4.56 -26.85
N GLN A 64 -26.85 -5.45 -27.61
CA GLN A 64 -26.98 -5.49 -29.07
C GLN A 64 -28.39 -5.90 -29.51
N LEU A 65 -29.00 -6.87 -28.82
CA LEU A 65 -30.38 -7.28 -29.05
C LEU A 65 -31.38 -6.16 -28.76
N LEU A 66 -31.20 -5.43 -27.65
CA LEU A 66 -32.02 -4.26 -27.32
C LEU A 66 -31.86 -3.14 -28.37
N ALA A 67 -30.64 -2.86 -28.82
CA ALA A 67 -30.37 -1.86 -29.85
C ALA A 67 -31.02 -2.22 -31.20
N GLN A 68 -31.02 -3.51 -31.58
CA GLN A 68 -31.70 -3.99 -32.78
C GLN A 68 -33.23 -3.90 -32.66
N LYS A 69 -33.79 -4.14 -31.47
CA LYS A 69 -35.23 -3.98 -31.20
C LYS A 69 -35.68 -2.52 -31.30
N SER A 70 -34.90 -1.59 -30.78
CA SER A 70 -35.18 -0.14 -30.88
C SER A 70 -35.04 0.42 -32.30
N ALA A 71 -34.27 -0.22 -33.19
CA ALA A 71 -34.18 0.17 -34.59
C ALA A 71 -35.35 -0.35 -35.46
N ALA A 72 -36.10 -1.35 -34.98
CA ALA A 72 -37.23 -1.95 -35.68
C ALA A 72 -38.61 -1.44 -35.21
N GLN A 73 -38.67 -0.67 -34.12
CA GLN A 73 -39.90 -0.06 -33.60
C GLN A 73 -39.88 1.47 -33.76
N SER A 74 -39.98 1.93 -35.01
CA SER A 74 -40.62 3.21 -35.32
C SER A 74 -42.00 2.92 -35.88
N ASP A 75 -42.99 2.82 -35.00
CA ASP A 75 -44.42 3.17 -35.16
C ASP A 75 -45.28 2.32 -34.20
N SER A 76 -46.26 2.98 -33.59
CA SER A 76 -47.28 2.56 -32.59
C SER A 76 -46.89 2.30 -31.12
N HIS A 77 -47.50 3.13 -30.25
CA HIS A 77 -47.63 3.00 -28.81
C HIS A 77 -48.47 1.77 -28.42
N ASP A 78 -48.02 1.01 -27.41
CA ASP A 78 -48.89 0.52 -26.33
C ASP A 78 -48.03 0.06 -25.14
N GLU A 79 -48.40 0.51 -23.94
CA GLU A 79 -47.77 0.15 -22.68
C GLU A 79 -48.21 -1.24 -22.22
N ASP A 80 -47.27 -2.17 -22.06
CA ASP A 80 -47.47 -3.32 -21.18
C ASP A 80 -46.17 -3.61 -20.40
N ALA A 81 -46.16 -3.14 -19.15
CA ALA A 81 -45.03 -3.26 -18.24
C ALA A 81 -45.02 -4.65 -17.60
N SER A 82 -44.26 -5.59 -18.19
CA SER A 82 -43.92 -6.85 -17.53
C SER A 82 -42.98 -6.62 -16.33
N PRO A 83 -43.18 -7.29 -15.17
CA PRO A 83 -42.34 -7.09 -14.00
C PRO A 83 -40.91 -7.59 -14.27
N THR A 84 -39.94 -6.69 -14.16
CA THR A 84 -38.52 -7.01 -14.30
C THR A 84 -38.03 -7.75 -13.06
N LEU A 85 -37.46 -8.95 -13.27
CA LEU A 85 -36.75 -9.69 -12.24
C LEU A 85 -35.64 -8.82 -11.63
N PRO A 86 -35.38 -8.89 -10.30
CA PRO A 86 -34.38 -8.06 -9.66
C PRO A 86 -33.00 -8.38 -10.24
N ASN A 87 -32.38 -7.37 -10.86
CA ASN A 87 -31.02 -7.44 -11.37
C ASN A 87 -30.10 -7.98 -10.26
N PRO A 88 -29.23 -8.97 -10.54
CA PRO A 88 -28.25 -9.41 -9.56
C PRO A 88 -27.38 -8.20 -9.19
N VAL A 89 -27.24 -7.97 -7.88
CA VAL A 89 -26.52 -6.82 -7.32
C VAL A 89 -25.07 -6.86 -7.81
N VAL A 90 -24.79 -6.17 -8.91
CA VAL A 90 -23.43 -5.89 -9.35
C VAL A 90 -22.81 -5.11 -8.21
N LYS A 91 -21.79 -5.66 -7.54
CA LYS A 91 -21.01 -4.93 -6.54
C LYS A 91 -20.31 -3.78 -7.26
N ALA A 92 -21.03 -2.66 -7.40
CA ALA A 92 -20.55 -1.47 -8.04
C ALA A 92 -19.26 -1.05 -7.35
N ARG A 93 -18.22 -0.81 -8.16
CA ARG A 93 -16.94 -0.29 -7.69
C ARG A 93 -17.22 0.98 -6.90
N ARG A 94 -17.04 0.92 -5.58
CA ARG A 94 -17.34 2.03 -4.68
C ARG A 94 -16.44 3.22 -5.03
N ARG A 95 -16.97 4.44 -4.90
CA ARG A 95 -16.18 5.67 -5.08
C ARG A 95 -15.08 5.69 -4.01
N ARG A 96 -13.84 6.01 -4.40
CA ARG A 96 -12.72 6.17 -3.48
C ARG A 96 -12.80 7.58 -2.88
N GLY A 97 -12.91 7.67 -1.55
CA GLY A 97 -12.77 8.94 -0.84
C GLY A 97 -11.29 9.33 -0.72
N GLY A 98 -11.00 10.63 -0.66
CA GLY A 98 -9.67 11.14 -0.30
C GLY A 98 -9.48 11.14 1.21
N VAL A 99 -8.21 11.19 1.64
CA VAL A 99 -7.81 11.31 3.04
C VAL A 99 -6.78 12.44 3.15
N SER A 100 -6.82 13.18 4.26
CA SER A 100 -5.87 14.24 4.58
C SER A 100 -5.50 14.16 6.04
N ALA A 101 -4.25 14.47 6.35
CA ALA A 101 -3.80 14.72 7.71
C ALA A 101 -3.99 16.21 8.06
N GLU A 102 -3.65 16.54 9.29
CA GLU A 102 -3.56 17.90 9.80
C GLU A 102 -2.46 18.68 9.05
N VAL A 103 -2.65 19.98 8.92
CA VAL A 103 -1.66 20.89 8.36
C VAL A 103 -0.67 21.26 9.46
N TYR A 104 0.61 21.12 9.15
CA TYR A 104 1.72 21.47 10.03
C TYR A 104 2.51 22.61 9.37
N THR A 105 2.78 23.69 10.10
CA THR A 105 3.58 24.82 9.60
C THR A 105 5.06 24.68 10.00
N GLU A 106 5.96 25.45 9.40
CA GLU A 106 7.38 25.40 9.80
C GLU A 106 7.56 25.73 11.29
N GLU A 107 6.76 26.65 11.83
CA GLU A 107 6.77 27.00 13.25
C GLU A 107 6.36 25.82 14.14
N ASP A 108 5.47 24.94 13.68
CA ASP A 108 5.08 23.74 14.42
C ASP A 108 6.24 22.75 14.59
N ALA A 109 7.09 22.59 13.57
CA ALA A 109 8.30 21.77 13.69
C ALA A 109 9.33 22.43 14.61
N VAL A 110 9.57 23.73 14.45
CA VAL A 110 10.62 24.45 15.19
C VAL A 110 10.28 24.58 16.67
N SER A 111 9.00 24.75 17.00
CA SER A 111 8.52 24.84 18.39
C SER A 111 8.38 23.48 19.07
N TYR A 112 8.55 22.36 18.35
CA TYR A 112 8.45 21.02 18.91
C TYR A 112 9.57 20.78 19.93
N VAL A 113 9.18 20.49 21.17
CA VAL A 113 10.12 20.10 22.21
C VAL A 113 10.32 18.59 22.15
N ARG A 114 11.51 18.17 21.73
CA ARG A 114 11.93 16.78 21.64
C ARG A 114 11.71 16.08 22.99
N LYS A 115 10.79 15.11 23.01
CA LYS A 115 10.54 14.24 24.15
C LYS A 115 11.63 13.17 24.20
N VAL A 116 12.25 12.98 25.36
CA VAL A 116 13.29 11.96 25.55
C VAL A 116 12.87 11.07 26.72
N ILE A 117 12.45 9.86 26.40
CA ILE A 117 12.04 8.86 27.37
C ILE A 117 13.17 7.82 27.47
N PRO A 118 13.78 7.65 28.64
CA PRO A 118 14.95 6.79 28.81
C PRO A 118 14.61 5.33 28.50
N LYS A 119 15.47 4.70 27.70
CA LYS A 119 15.39 3.30 27.28
C LYS A 119 16.77 2.68 27.41
N ASP A 120 16.83 1.41 27.78
CA ASP A 120 18.10 0.69 27.78
C ASP A 120 18.50 0.29 26.35
N TYR A 121 19.78 -0.04 26.17
CA TYR A 121 20.33 -0.43 24.87
C TYR A 121 19.61 -1.66 24.28
N LYS A 122 19.15 -2.57 25.15
CA LYS A 122 18.42 -3.78 24.75
C LYS A 122 17.07 -3.42 24.13
N THR A 123 16.27 -2.57 24.78
CA THR A 123 15.00 -2.10 24.22
C THR A 123 15.21 -1.31 22.94
N MET A 124 16.19 -0.40 22.89
CA MET A 124 16.49 0.38 21.67
C MET A 124 16.81 -0.53 20.48
N THR A 125 17.61 -1.57 20.69
CA THR A 125 17.96 -2.56 19.66
C THR A 125 16.73 -3.38 19.22
N ALA A 126 15.88 -3.77 20.17
CA ALA A 126 14.64 -4.50 19.89
C ALA A 126 13.67 -3.66 19.06
N LEU A 127 13.50 -2.37 19.41
CA LEU A 127 12.69 -1.41 18.67
C LEU A 127 13.20 -1.23 17.23
N ALA A 128 14.51 -1.00 17.07
CA ALA A 128 15.15 -0.89 15.74
C ALA A 128 14.88 -2.11 14.86
N LYS A 129 15.00 -3.31 15.43
CA LYS A 129 14.71 -4.54 14.71
C LYS A 129 13.22 -4.65 14.34
N ALA A 130 12.32 -4.33 15.26
CA ALA A 130 10.87 -4.43 15.07
C ALA A 130 10.37 -3.54 13.92
N ILE A 131 10.89 -2.31 13.80
CA ILE A 131 10.42 -1.36 12.79
C ILE A 131 11.23 -1.39 11.48
N SER A 132 12.34 -2.12 11.42
CA SER A 132 13.22 -2.17 10.23
C SER A 132 12.52 -2.52 8.91
N ARG A 133 11.45 -3.33 8.96
CA ARG A 133 10.66 -3.74 7.78
C ARG A 133 9.41 -2.90 7.54
N ASN A 134 9.14 -1.92 8.40
CA ASN A 134 7.97 -1.07 8.30
C ASN A 134 8.24 0.08 7.33
N VAL A 135 7.35 0.26 6.35
CA VAL A 135 7.50 1.26 5.27
C VAL A 135 7.65 2.68 5.78
N LEU A 136 7.07 3.01 6.94
CA LEU A 136 7.18 4.35 7.52
C LEU A 136 8.56 4.62 8.13
N PHE A 137 9.30 3.57 8.48
CA PHE A 137 10.57 3.69 9.18
C PHE A 137 11.78 3.25 8.34
N ALA A 138 11.55 2.56 7.22
CA ALA A 138 12.59 2.01 6.35
C ALA A 138 13.48 3.07 5.69
N HIS A 139 12.97 4.30 5.50
CA HIS A 139 13.67 5.40 4.81
C HIS A 139 14.18 6.49 5.75
N LEU A 140 14.10 6.26 7.06
CA LEU A 140 14.58 7.20 8.07
C LEU A 140 16.08 7.04 8.27
N ASP A 141 16.79 8.14 8.41
CA ASP A 141 18.20 8.11 8.79
C ASP A 141 18.40 7.79 10.28
N ASP A 142 19.65 7.62 10.72
CA ASP A 142 19.98 7.29 12.11
C ASP A 142 19.49 8.34 13.10
N ASN A 143 19.58 9.63 12.74
CA ASN A 143 19.18 10.74 13.59
C ASN A 143 17.65 10.78 13.78
N GLU A 144 16.89 10.63 12.68
CA GLU A 144 15.43 10.55 12.67
C GLU A 144 14.92 9.34 13.45
N ARG A 145 15.54 8.16 13.23
CA ARG A 145 15.23 6.95 14.00
C ARG A 145 15.47 7.16 15.49
N SER A 146 16.62 7.74 15.85
CA SER A 146 16.96 8.01 17.25
C SER A 146 15.99 9.01 17.89
N ASP A 147 15.64 10.09 17.20
CA ASP A 147 14.70 11.11 17.67
C ASP A 147 13.30 10.52 17.90
N ILE A 148 12.84 9.65 17.00
CA ILE A 148 11.56 8.95 17.15
C ILE A 148 11.60 7.97 18.32
N PHE A 149 12.66 7.16 18.44
CA PHE A 149 12.79 6.22 19.55
C PHE A 149 12.81 6.94 20.90
N ASP A 150 13.49 8.07 21.01
CA ASP A 150 13.49 8.88 22.21
C ASP A 150 12.08 9.36 22.59
N ALA A 151 11.27 9.73 21.60
CA ALA A 151 9.89 10.18 21.80
C ALA A 151 8.90 9.05 22.12
N MET A 152 9.23 7.78 21.87
CA MET A 152 8.34 6.66 22.16
C MET A 152 8.08 6.52 23.67
N PHE A 153 6.82 6.35 24.06
CA PHE A 153 6.36 6.23 25.44
C PHE A 153 5.91 4.80 25.79
N PRO A 154 6.11 4.33 27.03
CA PRO A 154 5.70 3.00 27.42
C PRO A 154 4.19 2.94 27.63
N VAL A 155 3.57 1.83 27.25
CA VAL A 155 2.15 1.53 27.50
C VAL A 155 2.06 0.10 28.04
N THR A 156 1.29 -0.08 29.11
CA THR A 156 1.09 -1.39 29.74
C THR A 156 -0.39 -1.73 29.81
N HIS A 157 -0.72 -2.98 29.52
CA HIS A 157 -2.08 -3.52 29.61
C HIS A 157 -2.03 -4.90 30.25
N ILE A 158 -3.08 -5.26 30.98
CA ILE A 158 -3.22 -6.63 31.51
C ILE A 158 -3.92 -7.53 30.49
N ALA A 159 -3.74 -8.84 30.61
CA ALA A 159 -4.40 -9.81 29.75
C ALA A 159 -5.93 -9.57 29.68
N GLY A 160 -6.47 -9.59 28.46
CA GLY A 160 -7.88 -9.36 28.16
C GLY A 160 -8.27 -7.92 27.85
N GLU A 161 -7.42 -6.93 28.17
CA GLU A 161 -7.72 -5.52 27.87
C GLU A 161 -7.67 -5.19 26.37
N THR A 162 -8.51 -4.25 25.95
CA THR A 162 -8.48 -3.72 24.58
C THR A 162 -7.48 -2.57 24.49
N VAL A 163 -6.45 -2.72 23.66
CA VAL A 163 -5.45 -1.68 23.37
C VAL A 163 -5.97 -0.69 22.32
N ILE A 164 -6.64 -1.23 21.29
CA ILE A 164 -7.24 -0.46 20.20
C ILE A 164 -8.62 -1.02 19.92
N GLN A 165 -9.61 -0.15 19.76
CA GLN A 165 -10.97 -0.53 19.37
C GLN A 165 -11.20 -0.19 17.89
N GLN A 166 -11.76 -1.15 17.14
CA GLN A 166 -12.10 -0.92 15.73
C GLN A 166 -13.15 0.18 15.60
N GLY A 167 -12.94 1.08 14.63
CA GLY A 167 -13.82 2.22 14.36
C GLY A 167 -13.42 3.49 15.09
N ASP A 168 -12.63 3.39 16.17
CA ASP A 168 -12.15 4.55 16.90
C ASP A 168 -11.12 5.32 16.08
N GLU A 169 -11.02 6.63 16.33
CA GLU A 169 -9.95 7.43 15.77
C GLU A 169 -8.61 7.01 16.38
N GLY A 170 -7.64 6.78 15.52
CA GLY A 170 -6.34 6.27 15.92
C GLY A 170 -5.24 7.28 15.68
N ASP A 171 -4.48 7.60 16.73
CA ASP A 171 -3.35 8.55 16.62
C ASP A 171 -1.99 7.96 16.97
N ASN A 172 -1.97 6.72 17.46
CA ASN A 172 -0.75 6.08 17.94
C ASN A 172 -0.38 4.85 17.12
N PHE A 173 0.92 4.63 16.98
CA PHE A 173 1.52 3.37 16.53
C PHE A 173 2.17 2.67 17.71
N TYR A 174 2.05 1.33 17.78
CA TYR A 174 2.59 0.55 18.89
C TYR A 174 3.52 -0.57 18.42
N VAL A 175 4.57 -0.81 19.21
CA VAL A 175 5.49 -1.95 19.10
C VAL A 175 5.38 -2.80 20.37
N VAL A 176 5.31 -4.13 20.21
CA VAL A 176 5.24 -5.09 21.32
C VAL A 176 6.64 -5.33 21.88
N ASP A 177 6.89 -4.85 23.11
CA ASP A 177 8.15 -5.09 23.84
C ASP A 177 8.09 -6.42 24.60
N GLN A 178 6.94 -6.71 25.21
CA GLN A 178 6.69 -7.95 25.95
C GLN A 178 5.23 -8.38 25.80
N GLY A 179 5.01 -9.70 25.67
CA GLY A 179 3.69 -10.31 25.60
C GLY A 179 3.15 -10.53 24.19
N GLU A 180 1.86 -10.82 24.09
CA GLU A 180 1.17 -11.14 22.83
C GLU A 180 -0.20 -10.46 22.76
N VAL A 181 -0.58 -9.99 21.57
CA VAL A 181 -1.91 -9.43 21.27
C VAL A 181 -2.67 -10.26 20.25
N ASP A 182 -3.99 -10.26 20.36
CA ASP A 182 -4.91 -10.80 19.35
C ASP A 182 -5.58 -9.67 18.58
N VAL A 183 -5.68 -9.83 17.26
CA VAL A 183 -6.27 -8.87 16.33
C VAL A 183 -7.60 -9.40 15.83
N TYR A 184 -8.65 -8.59 15.98
CA TYR A 184 -10.02 -8.91 15.58
C TYR A 184 -10.52 -7.90 14.55
N VAL A 185 -11.17 -8.39 13.49
CA VAL A 185 -11.82 -7.57 12.46
C VAL A 185 -13.29 -7.94 12.41
N ASN A 186 -14.16 -6.95 12.63
CA ASN A 186 -15.61 -7.13 12.73
C ASN A 186 -16.01 -8.18 13.79
N GLY A 187 -15.23 -8.28 14.87
CA GLY A 187 -15.44 -9.25 15.96
C GLY A 187 -14.87 -10.64 15.71
N GLU A 188 -14.38 -10.94 14.50
CA GLU A 188 -13.73 -12.22 14.18
C GLU A 188 -12.23 -12.13 14.41
N TRP A 189 -11.65 -13.15 15.05
CA TRP A 189 -10.20 -13.25 15.23
C TRP A 189 -9.52 -13.47 13.87
N VAL A 190 -8.45 -12.71 13.60
CA VAL A 190 -7.72 -12.76 12.32
C VAL A 190 -6.30 -13.29 12.52
N THR A 191 -5.58 -12.77 13.51
CA THR A 191 -4.17 -13.12 13.76
C THR A 191 -3.76 -12.72 15.17
N SER A 192 -2.59 -13.19 15.60
CA SER A 192 -1.91 -12.72 16.81
C SER A 192 -0.59 -12.05 16.44
N ILE A 193 -0.12 -11.11 17.27
CA ILE A 193 1.17 -10.43 17.13
C ILE A 193 1.92 -10.58 18.46
N SER A 194 3.13 -11.14 18.38
CA SER A 194 4.01 -11.38 19.52
C SER A 194 5.11 -10.31 19.63
N GLU A 195 5.99 -10.46 20.61
CA GLU A 195 7.16 -9.61 20.87
C GLU A 195 7.97 -9.28 19.60
N GLY A 196 8.33 -8.01 19.45
CA GLY A 196 9.00 -7.48 18.25
C GLY A 196 8.06 -7.22 17.07
N GLY A 197 6.77 -7.54 17.19
CA GLY A 197 5.74 -7.13 16.24
C GLY A 197 5.24 -5.71 16.49
N SER A 198 4.54 -5.14 15.52
CA SER A 198 4.00 -3.78 15.59
C SER A 198 2.63 -3.68 14.93
N PHE A 199 1.82 -2.69 15.33
CA PHE A 199 0.50 -2.46 14.75
C PHE A 199 0.07 -1.00 14.83
N GLY A 200 -0.83 -0.62 13.92
CA GLY A 200 -1.45 0.71 13.91
C GLY A 200 -0.65 1.76 13.13
N GLU A 201 0.24 1.36 12.23
CA GLU A 201 1.14 2.27 11.51
C GLU A 201 0.42 3.32 10.66
N LEU A 202 -0.76 3.00 10.13
CA LEU A 202 -1.55 3.92 9.32
C LEU A 202 -1.97 5.18 10.12
N ALA A 203 -2.09 5.05 11.44
CA ALA A 203 -2.35 6.15 12.35
C ALA A 203 -1.19 7.15 12.49
N LEU A 204 -0.05 6.94 11.82
CA LEU A 204 0.99 7.97 11.74
C LEU A 204 0.85 8.84 10.48
N ILE A 205 0.14 8.37 9.44
CA ILE A 205 0.06 9.08 8.16
C ILE A 205 -1.10 10.08 8.15
N TYR A 206 -2.33 9.62 8.37
CA TYR A 206 -3.55 10.45 8.42
C TYR A 206 -4.60 9.89 9.40
N GLY A 207 -5.48 10.75 9.91
CA GLY A 207 -6.59 10.40 10.81
C GLY A 207 -7.51 9.38 10.14
N THR A 208 -7.44 8.11 10.55
CA THR A 208 -8.36 7.07 10.08
C THR A 208 -8.95 6.30 11.23
N PRO A 209 -10.24 5.93 11.13
CA PRO A 209 -10.80 4.90 11.98
C PRO A 209 -9.97 3.62 11.95
N ARG A 210 -9.74 3.03 13.12
CA ARG A 210 -9.00 1.78 13.27
C ARG A 210 -9.71 0.66 12.52
N ALA A 211 -8.96 -0.06 11.69
CA ALA A 211 -9.51 -1.14 10.86
C ALA A 211 -9.76 -2.45 11.64
N ALA A 212 -9.17 -2.58 12.83
CA ALA A 212 -9.25 -3.77 13.67
C ALA A 212 -9.24 -3.39 15.15
N THR A 213 -9.77 -4.28 15.98
CA THR A 213 -9.66 -4.25 17.44
C THR A 213 -8.44 -5.07 17.84
N VAL A 214 -7.60 -4.56 18.73
CA VAL A 214 -6.42 -5.26 19.24
C VAL A 214 -6.58 -5.45 20.74
N LYS A 215 -6.52 -6.71 21.20
CA LYS A 215 -6.67 -7.08 22.61
C LYS A 215 -5.41 -7.75 23.13
N ALA A 216 -5.08 -7.49 24.40
CA ALA A 216 -4.04 -8.17 25.12
C ALA A 216 -4.40 -9.64 25.32
N LYS A 217 -3.57 -10.54 24.82
CA LYS A 217 -3.70 -11.99 25.05
C LYS A 217 -2.97 -12.39 26.34
N THR A 218 -1.83 -11.75 26.60
CA THR A 218 -1.10 -11.81 27.88
C THR A 218 -0.97 -10.41 28.47
N ASP A 219 -0.37 -10.28 29.65
CA ASP A 219 0.10 -8.99 30.13
C ASP A 219 1.11 -8.42 29.13
N LEU A 220 0.96 -7.13 28.82
CA LEU A 220 1.67 -6.44 27.76
C LEU A 220 2.55 -5.32 28.30
N LYS A 221 3.70 -5.19 27.66
CA LYS A 221 4.47 -3.96 27.63
C LYS A 221 4.68 -3.56 26.17
N LEU A 222 4.28 -2.34 25.84
CA LEU A 222 4.31 -1.78 24.50
C LEU A 222 5.10 -0.46 24.51
N TRP A 223 5.61 -0.07 23.35
CA TRP A 223 6.10 1.27 23.09
C TRP A 223 5.21 1.95 22.06
N GLY A 224 4.66 3.11 22.40
CA GLY A 224 3.81 3.93 21.55
C GLY A 224 4.52 5.17 21.01
N ILE A 225 4.17 5.61 19.81
CA ILE A 225 4.47 6.95 19.30
C ILE A 225 3.20 7.57 18.72
N ASP A 226 2.97 8.83 19.05
CA ASP A 226 1.84 9.60 18.52
C ASP A 226 2.16 10.23 17.17
N ARG A 227 1.13 10.39 16.35
CA ARG A 227 1.15 11.01 15.03
C ARG A 227 1.82 12.38 15.04
N ASP A 228 1.49 13.20 16.03
CA ASP A 228 1.96 14.58 16.12
C ASP A 228 3.48 14.64 16.31
N SER A 229 3.99 13.90 17.30
CA SER A 229 5.42 13.75 17.55
C SER A 229 6.13 13.19 16.32
N TYR A 230 5.61 12.12 15.70
CA TYR A 230 6.20 11.54 14.50
C TYR A 230 6.33 12.56 13.35
N ARG A 231 5.24 13.27 13.04
CA ARG A 231 5.22 14.25 11.93
C ARG A 231 6.12 15.46 12.23
N ARG A 232 6.10 15.99 13.46
CA ARG A 232 6.94 17.14 13.85
C ARG A 232 8.43 16.78 13.83
N ILE A 233 8.81 15.58 14.28
CA ILE A 233 10.21 15.10 14.23
C ILE A 233 10.70 15.03 12.77
N LEU A 234 9.96 14.36 11.89
CA LEU A 234 10.35 14.22 10.48
C LEU A 234 10.39 15.56 9.74
N MET A 235 9.40 16.41 9.98
CA MET A 235 9.37 17.75 9.39
C MET A 235 10.54 18.60 9.87
N GLY A 236 10.83 18.61 11.18
CA GLY A 236 11.95 19.32 11.77
C GLY A 236 13.31 18.81 11.26
N SER A 237 13.48 17.50 11.12
CA SER A 237 14.67 16.90 10.49
C SER A 237 14.83 17.37 9.05
N THR A 238 13.77 17.27 8.25
CA THR A 238 13.79 17.65 6.82
C THR A 238 14.09 19.14 6.62
N LEU A 239 13.50 20.01 7.45
CA LEU A 239 13.77 21.46 7.42
C LEU A 239 15.23 21.76 7.76
N ARG A 240 15.80 21.09 8.78
CA ARG A 240 17.23 21.23 9.14
C ARG A 240 18.14 20.81 7.98
N LYS A 241 17.88 19.64 7.37
CA LYS A 241 18.65 19.16 6.20
C LYS A 241 18.57 20.11 5.01
N ARG A 242 17.36 20.52 4.62
CA ARG A 242 17.16 21.46 3.50
C ARG A 242 17.87 22.79 3.72
N LYS A 243 17.77 23.35 4.93
CA LYS A 243 18.46 24.59 5.28
C LYS A 243 19.97 24.43 5.22
N MET A 244 20.50 23.34 5.80
CA MET A 244 21.92 23.02 5.77
C MET A 244 22.45 22.86 4.33
N TYR A 245 21.74 22.13 3.47
CA TYR A 245 22.13 21.94 2.07
C TYR A 245 22.07 23.23 1.27
N GLU A 246 21.05 24.08 1.46
CA GLU A 246 20.99 25.38 0.78
C GLU A 246 22.16 26.29 1.20
N GLU A 247 22.49 26.33 2.50
CA GLU A 247 23.63 27.08 3.02
C GLU A 247 24.97 26.57 2.49
N PHE A 248 25.13 25.26 2.27
CA PHE A 248 26.33 24.70 1.65
C PHE A 248 26.41 25.01 0.16
N LEU A 249 25.34 24.74 -0.60
CA LEU A 249 25.29 24.95 -2.05
C LEU A 249 25.51 26.42 -2.42
N SER A 250 25.03 27.37 -1.60
CA SER A 250 25.26 28.80 -1.80
C SER A 250 26.73 29.24 -1.68
N LYS A 251 27.58 28.45 -1.03
CA LYS A 251 29.02 28.71 -0.86
C LYS A 251 29.87 28.06 -1.95
N VAL A 252 29.29 27.20 -2.80
CA VAL A 252 30.02 26.51 -3.86
C VAL A 252 30.14 27.43 -5.06
N SER A 253 31.36 27.84 -5.41
CA SER A 253 31.60 28.83 -6.46
C SER A 253 31.09 28.44 -7.84
N ILE A 254 31.12 27.15 -8.18
CA ILE A 254 30.57 26.65 -9.46
C ILE A 254 29.03 26.76 -9.54
N LEU A 255 28.35 26.88 -8.39
CA LEU A 255 26.90 26.96 -8.27
C LEU A 255 26.41 28.37 -7.90
N GLU A 256 27.30 29.38 -7.83
CA GLU A 256 26.95 30.76 -7.45
C GLU A 256 25.90 31.40 -8.37
N SER A 257 25.88 31.01 -9.65
CA SER A 257 24.93 31.53 -10.63
C SER A 257 23.52 30.95 -10.50
N LEU A 258 23.33 29.90 -9.68
CA LEU A 258 22.01 29.28 -9.50
C LEU A 258 21.12 30.15 -8.62
N GLU A 259 19.88 30.36 -9.08
CA GLU A 259 18.83 30.98 -8.29
C GLU A 259 18.42 30.09 -7.11
N LYS A 260 17.75 30.69 -6.10
CA LYS A 260 17.36 29.97 -4.88
C LYS A 260 16.57 28.69 -5.18
N TRP A 261 15.57 28.75 -6.07
CA TRP A 261 14.72 27.58 -6.39
C TRP A 261 15.50 26.49 -7.15
N GLU A 262 16.48 26.87 -7.97
CA GLU A 262 17.38 25.93 -8.66
C GLU A 262 18.28 25.21 -7.64
N ARG A 263 18.84 25.96 -6.68
CA ARG A 263 19.61 25.36 -5.57
C ARG A 263 18.77 24.44 -4.71
N LEU A 264 17.50 24.77 -4.44
CA LEU A 264 16.59 23.86 -3.74
C LEU A 264 16.33 22.57 -4.53
N THR A 265 16.23 22.67 -5.85
CA THR A 265 16.08 21.49 -6.72
C THR A 265 17.30 20.57 -6.60
N VAL A 266 18.51 21.14 -6.57
CA VAL A 266 19.75 20.40 -6.33
C VAL A 266 19.76 19.81 -4.92
N ALA A 267 19.40 20.59 -3.90
CA ALA A 267 19.37 20.13 -2.51
C ALA A 267 18.43 18.94 -2.29
N ASP A 268 17.27 18.93 -2.95
CA ASP A 268 16.31 17.82 -2.90
C ASP A 268 16.79 16.56 -3.66
N ALA A 269 17.78 16.70 -4.54
CA ALA A 269 18.39 15.60 -5.30
C ALA A 269 19.68 15.04 -4.66
N LEU A 270 20.16 15.63 -3.57
CA LEU A 270 21.35 15.15 -2.87
C LEU A 270 21.06 13.81 -2.16
N GLU A 271 21.97 12.85 -2.33
CA GLU A 271 21.93 11.57 -1.62
C GLU A 271 22.94 11.57 -0.46
N THR A 272 22.52 11.06 0.69
CA THR A 272 23.41 10.93 1.86
C THR A 272 24.15 9.60 1.79
N VAL A 273 25.48 9.66 1.87
CA VAL A 273 26.35 8.47 1.91
C VAL A 273 27.21 8.55 3.16
N GLN A 274 27.34 7.43 3.87
CA GLN A 274 28.17 7.27 5.07
C GLN A 274 29.39 6.43 4.72
N PHE A 275 30.53 6.76 5.33
CA PHE A 275 31.81 6.06 5.14
C PHE A 275 32.39 5.71 6.51
N GLU A 276 32.98 4.52 6.61
CA GLU A 276 33.67 4.09 7.83
C GLU A 276 35.09 4.69 7.93
N ASP A 277 35.69 4.63 9.11
CA ASP A 277 37.07 5.10 9.31
C ASP A 277 38.04 4.33 8.41
N GLY A 278 38.89 5.06 7.69
CA GLY A 278 39.83 4.51 6.72
C GLY A 278 39.24 4.11 5.36
N GLU A 279 37.92 4.23 5.14
CA GLU A 279 37.31 3.99 3.85
C GLU A 279 37.70 5.07 2.83
N LYS A 280 37.99 4.66 1.59
CA LYS A 280 38.39 5.58 0.51
C LYS A 280 37.16 6.09 -0.22
N ILE A 281 36.86 7.38 -0.08
CA ILE A 281 35.74 8.05 -0.76
C ILE A 281 36.02 8.21 -2.26
N VAL A 282 37.20 8.72 -2.62
CA VAL A 282 37.66 8.86 -4.00
C VAL A 282 39.08 8.34 -4.15
N VAL A 283 39.39 7.68 -5.26
CA VAL A 283 40.70 7.08 -5.52
C VAL A 283 41.38 7.81 -6.68
N GLN A 284 42.61 8.28 -6.44
CA GLN A 284 43.40 8.97 -7.46
C GLN A 284 43.58 8.10 -8.71
N GLY A 285 43.30 8.69 -9.88
CA GLY A 285 43.42 8.03 -11.18
C GLY A 285 42.14 7.36 -11.69
N GLN A 286 41.08 7.31 -10.87
CA GLN A 286 39.76 6.90 -11.33
C GLN A 286 38.98 8.10 -11.93
N PRO A 287 38.05 7.87 -12.87
CA PRO A 287 37.15 8.90 -13.35
C PRO A 287 36.30 9.46 -12.19
N GLY A 288 36.12 10.78 -12.17
CA GLY A 288 35.32 11.46 -11.14
C GLY A 288 33.97 11.87 -11.71
N ASP A 289 32.94 11.07 -11.42
CA ASP A 289 31.57 11.30 -11.88
C ASP A 289 30.67 11.92 -10.80
N ASP A 290 31.15 11.94 -9.55
CA ASP A 290 30.39 12.36 -8.36
C ASP A 290 30.98 13.61 -7.70
N PHE A 291 30.10 14.43 -7.13
CA PHE A 291 30.44 15.59 -6.31
C PHE A 291 29.95 15.37 -4.87
N PHE A 292 30.86 15.51 -3.90
CA PHE A 292 30.58 15.26 -2.48
C PHE A 292 30.60 16.55 -1.66
N ILE A 293 29.70 16.63 -0.67
CA ILE A 293 29.66 17.67 0.36
C ILE A 293 29.78 16.97 1.71
N ILE A 294 30.74 17.38 2.54
CA ILE A 294 30.90 16.83 3.89
C ILE A 294 29.87 17.48 4.82
N THR A 295 29.04 16.68 5.48
CA THR A 295 27.98 17.14 6.40
C THR A 295 28.35 16.95 7.86
N GLU A 296 28.75 15.73 8.23
CA GLU A 296 29.13 15.34 9.59
C GLU A 296 30.46 14.59 9.56
N VAL A 297 31.29 14.83 10.57
CA VAL A 297 32.50 14.05 10.84
C VAL A 297 32.39 13.57 12.27
N SER A 298 32.03 12.29 12.47
CA SER A 298 32.07 11.71 13.81
C SER A 298 33.53 11.54 14.25
N PRO A 299 33.89 11.93 15.48
CA PRO A 299 35.22 11.65 16.00
C PRO A 299 35.41 10.13 16.07
N ALA A 300 36.56 9.65 15.57
CA ALA A 300 36.94 8.25 15.71
C ALA A 300 36.81 7.83 17.17
N HIS A 301 36.03 6.78 17.45
CA HIS A 301 36.00 6.17 18.77
C HIS A 301 37.42 5.69 19.07
N SER A 302 38.14 6.43 19.91
CA SER A 302 39.44 5.98 20.41
C SER A 302 39.19 4.73 21.27
N PRO A 303 39.95 3.63 21.04
CA PRO A 303 39.78 2.38 21.77
C PRO A 303 40.11 2.50 23.26
#